data_AF-A0A958X766-F1
#
_entry.id   AF-A0A958X766-F1
#
_cell.length_a   1.000
_cell.length_b   1.000
_cell.length_c   1.000
_cell.angle_alpha   90.00
_cell.angle_beta   90.00
_cell.angle_gamma   90.00
#
_symmetry.space_group_name_H-M   'P 1'
#
loop_
_entity.id
_entity.type
_entity.pdbx_description
1 polymer ?
#
loop_
_entity_poly.entity_id
_entity_poly.type
_entity_poly.pdbx_seq_one_letter_code
_entity_poly.pdbx_strand_id
1 'polypeptide(L)' 'MNSSLIPSIWRFLGLVAVQTLLLKQMGAAVDSIYFNVLLYPLFVLFLPMELSAPIAVLLGFAVGMAVDLPYGTPGVHA' A
#
# COMPACT_ATOMS: atom_id res chain seq x y z
N MET A 1 21.01 14.34 7.57
CA MET A 1 19.82 14.01 6.75
C MET A 1 19.35 12.62 7.13
N ASN A 2 18.08 12.46 7.48
CA ASN A 2 17.50 11.17 7.88
C ASN A 2 17.48 10.22 6.67
N SER A 3 18.57 9.47 6.46
CA SER A 3 18.84 8.69 5.25
C SER A 3 17.84 7.55 4.98
N SER A 4 17.01 7.23 5.96
CA SER A 4 15.96 6.19 5.90
C SER A 4 14.59 6.71 5.43
N LEU A 5 14.37 8.03 5.40
CA LEU A 5 13.05 8.60 5.10
C LEU A 5 12.77 8.64 3.59
N ILE A 6 13.75 9.08 2.78
CA ILE A 6 13.64 9.12 1.32
C ILE A 6 13.34 7.73 0.71
N PRO A 7 14.05 6.64 1.09
CA PRO A 7 13.74 5.30 0.60
C PRO A 7 12.32 4.84 0.98
N SER A 8 11.85 5.18 2.17
CA SER A 8 10.52 4.78 2.66
C SER A 8 9.40 5.45 1.87
N ILE A 9 9.55 6.73 1.51
CA ILE A 9 8.61 7.43 0.62
C ILE A 9 8.57 6.76 -0.75
N TRP A 10 9.73 6.43 -1.32
CA TRP A 10 9.78 5.77 -2.63
C TRP A 10 9.16 4.37 -2.60
N ARG A 11 9.38 3.60 -1.52
CA ARG A 11 8.70 2.31 -1.31
C ARG A 11 7.19 2.48 -1.22
N PHE A 12 6.70 3.46 -0.46
CA PHE A 12 5.28 3.77 -0.36
C PHE A 12 4.67 4.05 -1.74
N LEU A 13 5.24 5.02 -2.47
CA LEU A 13 4.74 5.42 -3.78
C LEU A 13 4.82 4.27 -4.79
N GLY A 14 5.93 3.53 -4.80
CA GLY A 14 6.12 2.39 -5.69
C GLY A 14 5.11 1.27 -5.45
N LEU A 15 4.90 0.89 -4.19
CA LEU A 15 3.94 -0.17 -3.83
C LEU A 15 2.50 0.23 -4.17
N VAL A 16 2.09 1.47 -3.85
CA VAL A 16 0.75 1.97 -4.18
C VAL A 16 0.56 2.08 -5.69
N ALA A 17 1.56 2.56 -6.44
CA ALA A 17 1.50 2.66 -7.89
C ALA A 17 1.38 1.28 -8.55
N VAL A 18 2.18 0.30 -8.12
CA VAL A 18 2.10 -1.07 -8.65
C VAL A 18 0.74 -1.70 -8.32
N GLN A 19 0.22 -1.53 -7.11
CA GLN A 19 -1.08 -2.03 -6.71
C GLN A 19 -2.20 -1.45 -7.59
N THR A 20 -2.24 -0.12 -7.70
CA THR A 20 -3.40 0.60 -8.26
C THR A 20 -3.36 0.70 -9.79
N LEU A 21 -2.17 0.80 -10.39
CA LEU A 21 -2.02 0.96 -11.84
C LEU A 21 -1.81 -0.37 -12.56
N LEU A 22 -1.09 -1.33 -11.95
CA LEU A 22 -0.76 -2.60 -12.61
C LEU A 22 -1.69 -3.72 -12.13
N LEU A 23 -1.67 -4.06 -10.83
CA LEU A 23 -2.37 -5.24 -10.32
C LEU A 23 -3.88 -5.14 -10.47
N LYS A 24 -4.45 -3.95 -10.22
CA LYS A 24 -5.87 -3.68 -10.49
C LYS A 24 -6.26 -3.97 -11.95
N GLN A 25 -5.44 -3.51 -12.91
CA GLN A 25 -5.71 -3.71 -14.34
C GLN A 25 -5.54 -5.17 -14.76
N MET A 26 -4.56 -5.87 -14.18
CA MET A 26 -4.36 -7.30 -14.42
C MET A 26 -5.55 -8.14 -13.93
N GLY A 27 -6.07 -7.86 -12.72
CA GLY A 27 -7.27 -8.53 -12.21
C GLY A 27 -8.48 -8.33 -13.12
N ALA A 28 -8.66 -7.10 -13.62
CA ALA A 28 -9.71 -6.79 -14.59
C ALA A 28 -9.51 -7.48 -15.95
N ALA A 29 -8.28 -7.58 -16.45
CA ALA A 29 -7.98 -8.19 -17.75
C ALA A 29 -8.18 -9.71 -17.78
N VAL A 30 -8.01 -10.39 -16.65
CA VAL A 30 -8.16 -11.85 -16.53
C VAL A 30 -9.60 -12.25 -16.17
N ASP A 31 -10.49 -11.26 -15.99
CA ASP A 31 -11.89 -11.42 -15.55
C ASP A 31 -12.03 -12.36 -14.33
N SER A 32 -11.00 -12.35 -13.48
CA SER A 32 -10.85 -13.29 -12.38
C SER A 32 -11.06 -12.57 -11.07
N ILE A 33 -12.21 -12.84 -10.45
CA ILE A 33 -12.54 -12.45 -9.08
C ILE A 33 -11.51 -13.02 -8.08
N TYR A 34 -10.79 -14.09 -8.47
CA TYR A 34 -9.81 -14.78 -7.63
C TYR A 34 -8.40 -14.22 -7.78
N PHE A 35 -8.12 -13.39 -8.79
CA PHE A 35 -6.80 -12.78 -8.98
C PHE A 35 -6.72 -11.43 -8.24
N ASN A 36 -6.60 -11.52 -6.91
CA ASN A 36 -6.44 -10.35 -6.03
C ASN A 36 -5.15 -10.44 -5.24
N VAL A 37 -4.09 -9.81 -5.75
CA VAL A 37 -2.80 -9.70 -5.06
C VAL A 37 -2.79 -8.42 -4.24
N LEU A 38 -2.59 -8.55 -2.93
CA LEU A 38 -2.46 -7.42 -1.99
C LEU A 38 -0.99 -7.14 -1.74
N LEU A 39 -0.42 -6.19 -2.49
CA LEU A 39 1.00 -5.86 -2.44
C LEU A 39 1.31 -4.79 -1.37
N TYR A 40 0.35 -3.92 -1.07
CA TYR A 40 0.54 -2.79 -0.16
C TYR A 40 0.86 -3.15 1.31
N PRO A 41 0.48 -4.32 1.89
CA PRO A 41 0.91 -4.70 3.24
C PRO A 41 2.43 -4.82 3.39
N LEU A 42 3.17 -5.03 2.29
CA LEU A 42 4.63 -5.01 2.29
C LEU A 42 5.19 -3.67 2.78
N PHE A 43 4.48 -2.56 2.59
CA PHE A 43 4.91 -1.27 3.11
C PHE A 43 5.03 -1.30 4.64
N VAL A 44 4.00 -1.82 5.31
CA VAL A 44 3.95 -1.95 6.78
C VAL A 44 5.04 -2.91 7.26
N LEU A 45 5.23 -4.03 6.55
CA LEU A 45 6.26 -5.02 6.88
C LEU A 45 7.70 -4.49 6.72
N PHE A 46 7.90 -3.47 5.87
CA PHE A 46 9.20 -2.81 5.69
C PHE A 46 9.37 -1.54 6.53
N LEU A 47 8.41 -1.20 7.39
CA LEU A 47 8.59 -0.11 8.35
C LEU A 47 9.66 -0.47 9.40
N PRO A 48 10.41 0.52 9.91
CA PRO A 48 11.33 0.29 11.03
C PRO A 48 10.62 -0.27 12.26
N MET A 49 11.19 -1.31 12.88
CA MET A 49 10.65 -1.95 14.09
C MET A 49 10.67 -1.02 15.33
N GLU A 50 11.47 0.05 15.27
CA GLU A 50 11.62 1.05 16.33
C GLU A 50 10.52 2.13 16.29
N LEU A 51 9.62 2.11 15.29
CA LEU A 51 8.50 3.06 15.22
C LEU A 51 7.54 2.87 16.40
N SER A 52 7.03 3.99 16.92
CA SER A 52 5.95 3.92 17.91
C SER A 52 4.67 3.39 17.27
N ALA A 53 3.91 2.60 18.04
CA ALA A 53 2.67 1.98 17.57
C ALA A 53 1.69 2.96 16.92
N PRO A 54 1.44 4.19 17.45
CA PRO A 54 0.52 5.13 16.81
C PRO A 54 0.97 5.55 15.41
N ILE A 55 2.28 5.74 15.21
CA ILE A 55 2.82 6.14 13.90
C ILE A 55 2.67 4.97 12.91
N ALA A 56 2.98 3.74 13.33
CA ALA A 56 2.82 2.56 12.49
C ALA A 56 1.36 2.36 12.07
N VAL A 57 0.40 2.57 12.99
CA VAL A 57 -1.04 2.50 12.70
C VAL A 57 -1.47 3.59 11.71
N LEU A 58 -1.05 4.84 11.91
CA LEU A 58 -1.38 5.93 10.98
C LEU A 58 -0.80 5.70 9.58
N LEU A 59 0.40 5.13 9.49
CA LEU A 59 1.02 4.77 8.21
C LEU A 59 0.30 3.58 7.54
N GLY A 60 -0.16 2.60 8.32
CA GLY A 60 -1.00 1.50 7.86
C GLY A 60 -2.33 2.00 7.28
N PHE A 61 -3.01 2.87 8.03
CA PHE A 61 -4.23 3.53 7.58
C PHE A 61 -4.00 4.35 6.31
N ALA A 62 -2.91 5.12 6.24
CA ALA A 62 -2.59 5.94 5.08
C ALA A 62 -2.34 5.10 3.82
N VAL A 63 -1.66 3.94 3.92
CA VAL A 63 -1.46 3.06 2.76
C VAL A 63 -2.75 2.35 2.34
N GLY A 64 -3.59 1.94 3.30
CA GLY A 64 -4.91 1.36 3.01
C GLY A 64 -5.81 2.35 2.27
N MET A 65 -5.92 3.58 2.77
CA MET A 65 -6.68 4.66 2.11
C MET A 65 -6.15 4.96 0.70
N ALA A 66 -4.82 4.98 0.52
CA ALA A 66 -4.20 5.26 -0.79
C ALA A 66 -4.54 4.18 -1.84
N VAL A 67 -4.78 2.95 -1.42
CA VAL A 67 -5.24 1.85 -2.29
C VAL A 67 -6.75 1.87 -2.46
N ASP A 68 -7.50 2.14 -1.40
CA ASP A 68 -8.96 2.15 -1.44
C ASP A 68 -9.53 3.16 -2.44
N LEU A 69 -8.92 4.35 -2.52
CA LEU A 69 -9.42 5.43 -3.37
C LEU A 69 -9.45 5.02 -4.87
N PRO A 70 -8.36 4.50 -5.48
CA PRO A 70 -8.41 4.01 -6.86
C PRO A 70 -9.28 2.76 -7.06
N TYR A 71 -9.47 1.94 -6.03
CA TYR A 71 -10.32 0.76 -6.11
C TYR A 71 -11.82 1.08 -5.94
N GLY A 72 -12.16 2.29 -5.47
CA GLY A 72 -13.54 2.69 -5.21
C GLY A 72 -14.13 2.05 -3.95
N THR A 73 -13.29 1.60 -3.03
CA THR A 73 -13.67 0.85 -1.83
C THR A 73 -13.17 1.55 -0.54
N PRO A 74 -13.52 2.83 -0.29
CA PRO A 74 -13.02 3.58 0.86
C PRO A 74 -13.26 2.86 2.19
N GLY A 75 -12.19 2.60 2.94
CA GLY A 75 -12.25 2.01 4.28
C GLY A 75 -12.25 0.47 4.31
N VAL A 76 -12.08 -0.21 3.18
CA VAL A 76 -12.01 -1.68 3.14
C VAL A 76 -10.62 -2.16 3.54
N HIS A 77 -9.57 -1.44 3.13
CA HIS A 77 -8.18 -1.80 3.41
C HIS A 77 -7.53 -0.94 4.51
N ALA A 78 -8.19 0.16 4.90
CA ALA A 78 -7.69 1.17 5.84
C ALA A 78 -7.97 0.86 7.32
#